data_AF-A0A497Q750-F1
#
_entry.id   AF-A0A497Q750-F1
#
_cell.length_a   1.000
_cell.length_b   1.000
_cell.length_c   1.000
_cell.angle_alpha   90.00
_cell.angle_beta   90.00
_cell.angle_gamma   90.00
#
_symmetry.space_group_name_H-M   'P 1'
#
loop_
_entity.id
_entity.type
_entity.pdbx_description
1 polymer ?
#
loop_
_entity_poly.entity_id
_entity_poly.type
_entity_poly.pdbx_seq_one_letter_code
_entity_poly.pdbx_strand_id
1 'polypeptide(L)'
;MDKPTVVFTNGCFDILHVGHIQLLRKARELGDMLVVGLNSDESIKLIKGKDRPIVSEAERYIMLKNLETVDSVMLFDEPDPLRLIKMINPDVLVKGGDWGEDEIIGADHVMENGGSVVTVPLIDGASSTNIINKIEHRYKRFLFNLLAIMHRDGGHYVDEHGVDKAVKDAMKVYYDLRARRGD
;
A
#
# COMPACT_ATOMS: atom_id res chain seq x y z
N MET A 1 3.51 29.17 26.46
CA MET A 1 4.01 28.35 25.34
C MET A 1 2.87 28.22 24.37
N ASP A 2 3.11 28.50 23.10
CA ASP A 2 2.12 28.27 22.05
C ASP A 2 1.80 26.77 21.96
N LYS A 3 0.58 26.44 21.52
CA LYS A 3 0.19 25.02 21.37
C LYS A 3 1.09 24.36 20.31
N PRO A 4 1.45 23.07 20.47
CA PRO A 4 2.21 22.35 19.45
C PRO A 4 1.38 22.22 18.16
N THR A 5 2.04 22.38 17.02
CA THR A 5 1.47 22.18 15.68
C THR A 5 1.33 20.70 15.39
N VAL A 6 0.10 20.24 15.18
CA VAL A 6 -0.21 18.84 14.92
C VAL A 6 -0.31 18.59 13.42
N VAL A 7 0.57 17.74 12.91
CA VAL A 7 0.54 17.26 11.53
C VAL A 7 -0.13 15.90 11.49
N PHE A 8 -1.00 15.68 10.52
CA PHE A 8 -1.65 14.40 10.28
C PHE A 8 -1.40 13.89 8.87
N THR A 9 -1.10 12.60 8.75
CA THR A 9 -1.16 11.88 7.48
C THR A 9 -1.79 10.51 7.70
N ASN A 10 -2.19 9.82 6.64
CA ASN A 10 -2.79 8.49 6.74
C ASN A 10 -2.43 7.60 5.56
N GLY A 11 -2.51 6.29 5.80
CA GLY A 11 -2.41 5.30 4.74
C GLY A 11 -2.38 3.87 5.26
N CYS A 12 -2.30 2.95 4.30
CA CYS A 12 -2.22 1.53 4.59
C CYS A 12 -0.86 1.11 5.16
N PHE A 13 0.24 1.72 4.67
CA PHE A 13 1.62 1.38 5.04
C PHE A 13 1.93 -0.13 5.00
N ASP A 14 1.43 -0.83 3.97
CA ASP A 14 1.46 -2.29 3.89
C ASP A 14 2.88 -2.86 3.89
N ILE A 15 3.59 -2.79 2.77
CA ILE A 15 5.02 -3.05 2.72
C ILE A 15 5.72 -1.69 2.73
N LEU A 16 6.47 -1.39 3.80
CA LEU A 16 7.23 -0.15 3.89
C LEU A 16 8.29 -0.05 2.79
N HIS A 17 8.47 1.16 2.28
CA HIS A 17 9.40 1.47 1.22
C HIS A 17 9.79 2.95 1.28
N VAL A 18 10.78 3.34 0.48
CA VAL A 18 11.34 4.70 0.47
C VAL A 18 10.29 5.80 0.27
N GLY A 19 9.25 5.55 -0.54
CA GLY A 19 8.12 6.48 -0.70
C GLY A 19 7.40 6.82 0.63
N HIS A 20 7.14 5.83 1.49
CA HIS A 20 6.56 6.08 2.81
C HIS A 20 7.51 6.88 3.70
N ILE A 21 8.81 6.55 3.68
CA ILE A 21 9.82 7.23 4.50
C ILE A 21 9.93 8.71 4.09
N GLN A 22 9.94 9.01 2.79
CA GLN A 22 9.97 10.40 2.32
C GLN A 22 8.70 11.16 2.68
N LEU A 23 7.52 10.56 2.54
CA LEU A 23 6.25 11.16 2.97
C LEU A 23 6.28 11.52 4.46
N LEU A 24 6.65 10.55 5.31
CA LEU A 24 6.66 10.75 6.77
C LEU A 24 7.71 11.78 7.20
N ARG A 25 8.90 11.77 6.59
CA ARG A 25 9.92 12.80 6.83
C ARG A 25 9.42 14.19 6.47
N LYS A 26 8.82 14.33 5.29
CA LYS A 26 8.27 15.62 4.83
C LYS A 26 7.12 16.08 5.70
N ALA A 27 6.24 15.18 6.14
CA ALA A 27 5.18 15.53 7.07
C ALA A 27 5.75 16.00 8.42
N ARG A 28 6.75 15.31 8.97
CA ARG A 28 7.37 15.66 10.25
C ARG A 28 8.02 17.04 10.26
N GLU A 29 8.51 17.51 9.12
CA GLU A 29 9.11 18.85 8.93
C GLU A 29 8.08 20.00 9.06
N LEU A 30 6.77 19.71 9.02
CA LEU A 30 5.70 20.72 8.96
C LEU A 30 5.09 21.08 10.32
N GLY A 31 5.57 20.51 11.43
CA GLY A 31 5.03 20.82 12.75
C GLY A 31 5.80 20.18 13.89
N ASP A 32 5.23 20.22 15.08
CA ASP A 32 5.85 19.76 16.31
C ASP A 32 5.59 18.28 16.58
N MET A 33 4.47 17.75 16.09
CA MET A 33 4.04 16.36 16.28
C MET A 33 3.42 15.78 15.01
N LEU A 34 3.87 14.60 14.57
CA LEU A 34 3.28 13.83 13.48
C LEU A 34 2.41 12.69 14.01
N VAL A 35 1.12 12.75 13.72
CA VAL A 35 0.14 11.68 13.94
C VAL A 35 -0.13 10.96 12.63
N VAL A 36 0.00 9.63 12.64
CA VAL A 36 -0.27 8.78 11.48
C VAL A 36 -1.55 7.98 11.69
N GLY A 37 -2.55 8.22 10.84
CA GLY A 37 -3.71 7.33 10.71
C GLY A 37 -3.33 6.05 9.97
N LEU A 38 -3.50 4.90 10.61
CA LEU A 38 -3.23 3.59 10.03
C LEU A 38 -4.54 2.85 9.75
N ASN A 39 -4.80 2.51 8.49
CA ASN A 39 -5.94 1.64 8.15
C ASN A 39 -5.77 0.26 8.81
N SER A 40 -6.84 -0.26 9.42
CA SER A 40 -6.91 -1.65 9.90
C SER A 40 -6.87 -2.66 8.76
N ASP A 41 -6.69 -3.94 9.08
CA ASP A 41 -6.72 -5.01 8.08
C ASP A 41 -8.10 -5.07 7.38
N GLU A 42 -9.19 -4.86 8.11
CA GLU A 42 -10.54 -4.83 7.54
C GLU A 42 -10.75 -3.62 6.63
N SER A 43 -10.30 -2.43 7.04
CA SER A 43 -10.33 -1.23 6.20
C SER A 43 -9.60 -1.45 4.87
N ILE A 44 -8.40 -2.06 4.91
CA ILE A 44 -7.63 -2.34 3.70
C ILE A 44 -8.30 -3.37 2.81
N LYS A 45 -8.90 -4.43 3.36
CA LYS A 45 -9.65 -5.43 2.58
C LYS A 45 -10.82 -4.81 1.83
N LEU A 46 -11.52 -3.84 2.44
CA LEU A 46 -12.61 -3.10 1.79
C LEU A 46 -12.10 -2.26 0.61
N ILE A 47 -10.95 -1.62 0.77
CA ILE A 47 -10.39 -0.69 -0.23
C ILE A 47 -9.66 -1.43 -1.37
N LYS A 48 -8.91 -2.50 -1.04
CA LYS A 48 -7.94 -3.14 -1.95
C LYS A 48 -8.27 -4.60 -2.27
N GLY A 49 -9.30 -5.17 -1.65
CA GLY A 49 -9.71 -6.56 -1.81
C GLY A 49 -9.05 -7.52 -0.83
N LYS A 50 -9.55 -8.76 -0.83
CA LYS A 50 -9.23 -9.81 0.16
C LYS A 50 -7.76 -10.21 0.26
N ASP A 51 -6.96 -9.98 -0.79
CA ASP A 51 -5.55 -10.37 -0.86
C ASP A 51 -4.63 -9.30 -0.25
N ARG A 52 -5.19 -8.26 0.37
CA ARG A 52 -4.48 -7.19 1.06
C ARG A 52 -5.11 -6.94 2.44
N PRO A 53 -4.31 -6.52 3.44
CA PRO A 53 -2.87 -6.25 3.37
C PRO A 53 -2.01 -7.52 3.34
N ILE A 54 -0.73 -7.38 2.99
CA ILE A 54 0.26 -8.47 3.09
C ILE A 54 0.83 -8.53 4.51
N VAL A 55 1.08 -7.37 5.11
CA VAL A 55 1.60 -7.23 6.47
C VAL A 55 0.44 -6.89 7.40
N SER A 56 0.32 -7.59 8.52
CA SER A 56 -0.80 -7.40 9.47
C SER A 56 -0.81 -6.00 10.07
N GLU A 57 -1.97 -5.54 10.53
CA GLU A 57 -2.11 -4.23 11.20
C GLU A 57 -1.19 -4.08 12.41
N ALA A 58 -1.01 -5.16 13.18
CA ALA A 58 -0.14 -5.16 14.36
C ALA A 58 1.32 -4.92 13.97
N GLU A 59 1.81 -5.60 12.92
CA GLU A 59 3.17 -5.42 12.41
C GLU A 59 3.36 -4.02 11.81
N ARG A 60 2.40 -3.55 11.01
CA ARG A 60 2.43 -2.19 10.42
C ARG A 60 2.46 -1.11 11.50
N TYR A 61 1.65 -1.27 12.55
CA TYR A 61 1.64 -0.38 13.70
C TYR A 61 3.01 -0.35 14.40
N ILE A 62 3.58 -1.52 14.70
CA ILE A 62 4.90 -1.62 15.36
C ILE A 62 5.97 -0.96 14.50
N MET A 63 5.99 -1.22 13.19
CA MET A 63 6.97 -0.60 12.29
C MET A 63 6.86 0.92 12.29
N LEU A 64 5.65 1.47 12.15
CA LEU A 64 5.43 2.92 12.13
C LEU A 64 5.80 3.58 13.45
N LYS A 65 5.40 3.00 14.59
CA LYS A 65 5.69 3.54 15.93
C LYS A 65 7.19 3.60 16.25
N ASN A 66 8.01 2.81 15.57
CA ASN A 66 9.47 2.81 15.76
C ASN A 66 10.21 3.68 14.74
N LEU A 67 9.50 4.44 13.89
CA LEU A 67 10.12 5.45 13.04
C LEU A 67 10.31 6.74 13.84
N GLU A 68 11.53 7.29 13.82
CA GLU A 68 11.88 8.55 14.51
C GLU A 68 10.96 9.72 14.12
N THR A 69 10.43 9.71 12.90
CA THR A 69 9.54 10.76 12.39
C THR A 69 8.11 10.68 12.92
N VAL A 70 7.71 9.59 13.59
CA VAL A 70 6.32 9.32 13.94
C VAL A 70 6.15 9.43 15.45
N ASP A 71 5.36 10.41 15.90
CA ASP A 71 5.11 10.63 17.32
C ASP A 71 3.91 9.79 17.83
N SER A 72 2.90 9.57 16.98
CA SER A 72 1.74 8.75 17.32
C SER A 72 1.15 8.03 16.11
N VAL A 73 0.57 6.85 16.35
CA VAL A 73 -0.15 6.06 15.34
C VAL A 73 -1.55 5.76 15.85
N MET A 74 -2.57 6.07 15.06
CA MET A 74 -3.98 5.83 15.38
C MET A 74 -4.59 4.88 14.35
N LEU A 75 -5.09 3.72 14.80
CA LEU A 75 -5.80 2.80 13.92
C LEU A 75 -7.23 3.29 13.64
N PHE A 76 -7.73 3.01 12.44
CA PHE A 76 -9.12 3.25 12.06
C PHE A 76 -9.63 2.20 11.06
N ASP A 77 -10.93 1.92 11.13
CA ASP A 77 -11.59 0.85 10.36
C ASP A 77 -12.33 1.36 9.13
N GLU A 78 -12.67 2.65 9.12
CA GLU A 78 -13.37 3.29 8.04
C GLU A 78 -12.57 3.23 6.72
N PRO A 79 -13.24 3.21 5.56
CA PRO A 79 -12.55 3.20 4.26
C PRO A 79 -11.81 4.50 3.97
N ASP A 80 -12.17 5.59 4.67
CA ASP A 80 -11.56 6.90 4.55
C ASP A 80 -11.25 7.50 5.94
N PRO A 81 -10.30 8.45 6.03
CA PRO A 81 -9.83 8.97 7.30
C PRO A 81 -10.68 10.12 7.85
N LEU A 82 -11.81 10.50 7.24
CA LEU A 82 -12.52 11.76 7.55
C LEU A 82 -12.93 11.86 9.02
N ARG A 83 -13.46 10.77 9.58
CA ARG A 83 -13.86 10.72 10.99
C ARG A 83 -12.67 10.96 11.91
N LEU A 84 -11.54 10.32 11.62
CA LEU A 84 -10.31 10.46 12.40
C LEU A 84 -9.74 11.88 12.28
N ILE A 85 -9.75 12.47 11.08
CA ILE A 85 -9.35 13.86 10.83
C ILE A 85 -10.20 14.82 11.67
N LYS A 86 -11.52 14.65 11.70
CA LYS A 86 -12.43 15.48 12.50
C LYS A 86 -12.21 15.34 14.01
N MET A 87 -11.82 14.15 14.47
CA MET A 87 -11.53 13.91 15.89
C MET A 87 -10.20 14.53 16.31
N ILE A 88 -9.17 14.46 15.47
CA ILE A 88 -7.83 15.01 15.75
C ILE A 88 -7.82 16.53 15.57
N ASN A 89 -8.57 17.04 14.58
CA ASN A 89 -8.55 18.42 14.12
C ASN A 89 -7.11 18.95 13.91
N PRO A 90 -6.34 18.37 12.97
CA PRO A 90 -4.93 18.69 12.79
C PRO A 90 -4.74 20.10 12.23
N ASP A 91 -3.61 20.72 12.55
CA ASP A 91 -3.20 22.02 12.00
C ASP A 91 -2.69 21.88 10.56
N VAL A 92 -2.10 20.72 10.23
CA VAL A 92 -1.61 20.41 8.88
C VAL A 92 -2.04 19.01 8.46
N LEU A 93 -2.70 18.88 7.31
CA LEU A 93 -3.03 17.60 6.68
C LEU A 93 -2.09 17.33 5.51
N VAL A 94 -1.38 16.21 5.56
CA VAL A 94 -0.39 15.83 4.54
C VAL A 94 -0.85 14.61 3.76
N LYS A 95 -0.84 14.69 2.44
CA LYS A 95 -1.16 13.56 1.55
C LYS A 95 -0.04 13.31 0.53
N GLY A 96 0.30 12.03 0.33
CA GLY A 96 1.20 11.64 -0.76
C GLY A 96 0.45 11.54 -2.09
N GLY A 97 1.01 12.11 -3.16
CA GLY A 97 0.41 12.15 -4.49
C GLY A 97 0.31 13.54 -5.07
N ASP A 98 -0.09 13.59 -6.33
CA ASP A 98 -0.33 14.81 -7.10
C ASP A 98 -1.84 15.09 -7.17
N TRP A 99 -2.48 15.12 -6.00
CA TRP A 99 -3.92 15.33 -5.87
C TRP A 99 -4.25 16.82 -5.89
N GLY A 100 -5.41 17.18 -6.46
CA GLY A 100 -6.02 18.49 -6.19
C GLY A 100 -6.39 18.61 -4.71
N GLU A 101 -6.32 19.82 -4.13
CA GLU A 101 -6.69 20.03 -2.72
C GLU A 101 -8.15 19.59 -2.45
N ASP A 102 -9.03 19.80 -3.43
CA ASP A 102 -10.44 19.41 -3.43
C ASP A 102 -10.67 17.88 -3.51
N GLU A 103 -9.66 17.11 -3.87
CA GLU A 103 -9.72 15.64 -3.90
C GLU A 103 -9.27 15.00 -2.58
N ILE A 104 -8.69 15.79 -1.67
CA ILE A 104 -8.14 15.29 -0.41
C ILE A 104 -9.24 15.22 0.65
N ILE A 105 -9.61 14.01 1.04
CA ILE A 105 -10.58 13.76 2.11
C ILE A 105 -10.15 14.46 3.40
N GLY A 106 -11.01 15.37 3.88
CA GLY A 106 -10.79 16.17 5.08
C GLY A 106 -10.13 17.52 4.86
N ALA A 107 -9.77 17.88 3.62
CA ALA A 107 -9.19 19.18 3.29
C ALA A 107 -10.09 20.35 3.74
N ASP A 108 -11.36 20.35 3.32
CA ASP A 108 -12.33 21.39 3.69
C ASP A 108 -12.39 21.62 5.20
N HIS A 109 -12.49 20.53 5.97
CA HIS A 109 -12.56 20.60 7.43
C HIS A 109 -11.32 21.25 8.05
N VAL A 110 -10.13 20.88 7.57
CA VAL A 110 -8.87 21.42 8.07
C VAL A 110 -8.74 22.90 7.70
N MET A 111 -9.08 23.28 6.48
CA MET A 111 -9.03 24.65 6.00
C MET A 111 -10.05 25.56 6.70
N GLU A 112 -11.28 25.09 6.91
CA GLU A 112 -12.33 25.81 7.66
C GLU A 112 -11.92 26.08 9.12
N ASN A 113 -11.11 25.21 9.70
CA ASN A 113 -10.57 25.36 11.05
C ASN A 113 -9.24 26.13 11.11
N GLY A 114 -8.81 26.74 10.00
CA GLY A 114 -7.61 27.58 9.91
C GLY A 114 -6.30 26.79 9.81
N GLY A 115 -6.37 25.49 9.51
CA GLY A 115 -5.22 24.66 9.18
C GLY A 115 -4.78 24.80 7.72
N SER A 116 -3.91 23.89 7.29
CA SER A 116 -3.39 23.83 5.92
C SER A 116 -3.33 22.40 5.39
N VAL A 117 -3.36 22.26 4.07
CA VAL A 117 -3.23 20.98 3.37
C VAL A 117 -1.97 21.01 2.51
N VAL A 118 -1.16 19.95 2.58
CA VAL A 118 0.10 19.84 1.85
C VAL A 118 0.18 18.51 1.12
N THR A 119 0.52 18.56 -0.17
CA THR A 119 0.80 17.37 -0.96
C THR A 119 2.31 17.09 -1.03
N VAL A 120 2.68 15.81 -0.97
CA VAL A 120 4.05 15.34 -1.14
C VAL A 120 4.11 14.47 -2.40
N PRO A 121 4.89 14.85 -3.43
CA PRO A 121 5.00 14.07 -4.65
C PRO A 121 5.45 12.63 -4.37
N LEU A 122 4.89 11.67 -5.11
CA LEU A 122 5.29 10.27 -4.98
C LEU A 122 6.66 10.05 -5.63
N ILE A 123 7.40 9.11 -5.06
CA ILE A 123 8.64 8.62 -5.68
C ILE A 123 8.27 7.57 -6.73
N ASP A 124 8.65 7.82 -7.98
CA ASP A 124 8.39 6.88 -9.07
C ASP A 124 8.92 5.47 -8.75
N GLY A 125 8.13 4.47 -9.09
CA GLY A 125 8.44 3.07 -8.83
C GLY A 125 8.33 2.62 -7.36
N ALA A 126 8.22 3.51 -6.37
CA ALA A 126 8.14 3.17 -4.96
C ALA A 126 6.70 2.90 -4.49
N SER A 127 6.26 1.64 -4.60
CA SER A 127 4.96 1.21 -4.07
C SER A 127 5.00 -0.23 -3.58
N SER A 128 4.19 -0.58 -2.58
CA SER A 128 4.03 -1.98 -2.16
C SER A 128 3.54 -2.87 -3.31
N THR A 129 2.69 -2.33 -4.20
CA THR A 129 2.23 -3.03 -5.41
C THR A 129 3.40 -3.37 -6.34
N ASN A 130 4.35 -2.46 -6.55
CA ASN A 130 5.53 -2.75 -7.35
C ASN A 130 6.45 -3.78 -6.72
N ILE A 131 6.59 -3.78 -5.39
CA ILE A 131 7.34 -4.82 -4.67
C ILE A 131 6.69 -6.20 -4.89
N ILE A 132 5.37 -6.30 -4.71
CA ILE A 132 4.60 -7.53 -4.92
C ILE A 132 4.73 -7.99 -6.37
N ASN A 133 4.53 -7.10 -7.34
CA ASN A 133 4.66 -7.41 -8.77
C ASN A 133 6.07 -7.93 -9.12
N LYS A 134 7.13 -7.37 -8.51
CA LYS A 134 8.50 -7.85 -8.69
C LYS A 134 8.69 -9.27 -8.14
N ILE A 135 8.13 -9.56 -6.97
CA ILE A 135 8.17 -10.91 -6.35
C ILE A 135 7.40 -11.90 -7.21
N GLU A 136 6.16 -11.58 -7.57
CA GLU A 136 5.32 -12.41 -8.43
C GLU A 136 5.99 -12.69 -9.77
N HIS A 137 6.60 -11.69 -10.40
CA HIS A 137 7.29 -11.86 -11.68
C HIS A 137 8.46 -12.85 -11.56
N ARG A 138 9.25 -12.76 -10.48
CA ARG A 138 10.35 -13.70 -10.22
C ARG A 138 9.83 -15.13 -10.02
N TYR A 139 8.75 -15.29 -9.25
CA TYR A 139 8.14 -16.59 -8.98
C TYR A 139 7.54 -17.21 -10.25
N LYS A 140 6.78 -16.44 -11.03
CA LYS A 140 6.22 -16.85 -12.33
C LYS A 140 7.32 -17.28 -13.30
N ARG A 141 8.45 -16.55 -13.35
CA ARG A 141 9.60 -16.91 -14.19
C ARG A 141 10.28 -18.21 -13.74
N PHE A 142 10.42 -18.42 -12.43
CA PHE A 142 10.95 -19.68 -11.89
C PHE A 142 10.06 -20.87 -12.26
N LEU A 143 8.75 -20.76 -12.04
CA LEU A 143 7.78 -21.80 -12.41
C LEU A 143 7.82 -22.11 -13.91
N PHE A 144 7.90 -21.08 -14.75
CA PHE A 144 8.05 -21.25 -16.19
C PHE A 144 9.29 -22.10 -16.56
N ASN A 145 10.45 -21.78 -15.99
CA ASN A 145 11.69 -22.51 -16.26
C ASN A 145 11.62 -23.97 -15.78
N LEU A 146 11.00 -24.20 -14.62
CA LEU A 146 10.82 -25.54 -14.07
C LEU A 146 9.94 -26.40 -15.00
N LEU A 147 8.80 -25.87 -15.44
CA LEU A 147 7.90 -26.56 -16.39
C LEU A 147 8.61 -26.86 -17.72
N ALA A 148 9.43 -25.94 -18.21
CA ALA A 148 10.20 -26.13 -19.44
C ALA A 148 11.24 -27.26 -19.34
N ILE A 149 11.91 -27.41 -18.19
CA ILE A 149 12.84 -28.52 -17.93
C ILE A 149 12.07 -29.84 -17.90
N MET A 150 10.98 -29.91 -17.13
CA MET A 150 10.15 -31.12 -17.02
C MET A 150 9.61 -31.60 -18.37
N HIS A 151 9.39 -30.70 -19.32
CA HIS A 151 8.95 -31.05 -20.67
C HIS A 151 10.10 -31.53 -21.60
N ARG A 152 11.33 -31.05 -21.41
CA ARG A 152 12.48 -31.41 -22.26
C ARG A 152 13.06 -32.80 -21.99
N ASP A 153 12.98 -33.28 -20.75
CA ASP A 153 13.56 -34.57 -20.35
C ASP A 153 12.68 -35.79 -20.69
N GLY A 154 11.70 -35.64 -21.60
CA GLY A 154 10.85 -36.75 -22.02
C GLY A 154 9.94 -37.30 -20.92
N GLY A 155 9.56 -36.45 -19.95
CA GLY A 155 8.63 -36.80 -18.88
C GLY A 155 7.29 -37.26 -19.45
N HIS A 156 7.12 -38.58 -19.59
CA HIS A 156 5.84 -39.22 -19.79
C HIS A 156 4.97 -38.94 -18.56
N TYR A 157 4.01 -38.03 -18.69
CA TYR A 157 2.93 -37.92 -17.73
C TYR A 157 1.87 -38.97 -18.07
N VAL A 158 1.86 -40.04 -17.29
CA VAL A 158 0.72 -40.95 -17.07
C VAL A 158 0.15 -40.49 -15.71
N ASP A 159 -1.11 -40.10 -15.48
CA ASP A 159 -2.41 -40.46 -16.03
C ASP A 159 -3.49 -39.33 -15.80
N GLU A 160 -4.76 -39.69 -15.96
CA GLU A 160 -5.94 -38.92 -16.39
C GLU A 160 -6.55 -37.87 -15.42
N HIS A 161 -6.11 -37.68 -14.17
CA HIS A 161 -6.89 -36.86 -13.20
C HIS A 161 -6.13 -35.81 -12.35
N GLY A 162 -4.79 -35.74 -12.38
CA GLY A 162 -4.05 -34.93 -11.40
C GLY A 162 -3.27 -33.73 -11.95
N VAL A 163 -2.41 -33.97 -12.95
CA VAL A 163 -1.40 -32.99 -13.38
C VAL A 163 -1.87 -32.15 -14.58
N ASP A 164 -2.72 -32.72 -15.42
CA ASP A 164 -3.21 -32.06 -16.63
C ASP A 164 -3.98 -30.77 -16.31
N LYS A 165 -4.71 -30.73 -15.19
CA LYS A 165 -5.39 -29.52 -14.73
C LYS A 165 -4.41 -28.42 -14.30
N ALA A 166 -3.36 -28.75 -13.53
CA ALA A 166 -2.39 -27.75 -13.08
C ALA A 166 -1.59 -27.15 -14.25
N VAL A 167 -1.24 -27.98 -15.24
CA VAL A 167 -0.60 -27.53 -16.47
C VAL A 167 -1.56 -26.72 -17.34
N LYS A 168 -2.81 -27.16 -17.50
CA LYS A 168 -3.85 -26.41 -18.23
C LYS A 168 -4.17 -25.07 -17.57
N ASP A 169 -4.25 -25.02 -16.25
CA ASP A 169 -4.50 -23.81 -15.47
C ASP A 169 -3.30 -22.85 -15.59
N ALA A 170 -2.07 -23.36 -15.51
CA ALA A 170 -0.86 -22.57 -15.75
C ALA A 170 -0.77 -22.05 -17.19
N MET A 171 -1.15 -22.87 -18.19
CA MET A 171 -1.22 -22.46 -19.59
C MET A 171 -2.33 -21.45 -19.85
N LYS A 172 -3.48 -21.58 -19.20
CA LYS A 172 -4.59 -20.61 -19.29
C LYS A 172 -4.17 -19.25 -18.74
N VAL A 173 -3.52 -19.24 -17.58
CA VAL A 173 -2.92 -18.02 -17.01
C VAL A 173 -1.87 -17.44 -17.97
N TYR A 174 -1.05 -18.27 -18.62
CA TYR A 174 -0.10 -17.83 -19.64
C TYR A 174 -0.77 -17.15 -20.86
N TYR A 175 -1.81 -17.74 -21.43
CA TYR A 175 -2.51 -17.16 -22.58
C TYR A 175 -3.27 -15.88 -22.22
N ASP A 176 -3.89 -15.81 -21.04
CA ASP A 176 -4.55 -14.61 -20.55
C ASP A 176 -3.55 -13.45 -20.34
N LEU A 177 -2.34 -13.76 -19.86
CA LEU A 177 -1.27 -12.77 -19.68
C LEU A 177 -0.69 -12.28 -21.01
N ARG A 178 -0.61 -13.14 -22.03
CA ARG A 178 -0.15 -12.76 -23.37
C ARG A 178 -1.18 -11.89 -24.10
N ALA A 179 -2.46 -12.27 -24.05
CA ALA A 179 -3.54 -11.52 -24.67
C ALA A 179 -3.66 -10.08 -24.13
N ARG A 180 -3.35 -9.85 -22.85
CA ARG A 180 -3.33 -8.52 -22.23
C ARG A 180 -2.12 -7.66 -22.60
N ARG A 181 -1.07 -8.24 -23.22
CA ARG A 181 0.13 -7.52 -23.65
C ARG A 181 0.11 -7.05 -25.09
N GLY A 182 -0.87 -7.46 -25.89
CA GLY A 182 -1.04 -6.98 -27.27
C GLY A 182 0.03 -7.46 -28.26
N ASP A 183 0.61 -8.65 -28.04
CA ASP A 183 1.50 -9.36 -28.99
C ASP A 183 0.86 -10.63 -29.57
#